data_AF-A0A259RR08-F1
#
_entry.id   AF-A0A259RR08-F1
#
_cell.length_a   1.000
_cell.length_b   1.000
_cell.length_c   1.000
_cell.angle_alpha   90.00
_cell.angle_beta   90.00
_cell.angle_gamma   90.00
#
_symmetry.space_group_name_H-M   'P 1'
#
loop_
_entity.id
_entity.type
_entity.pdbx_description
1 polymer ?
#
loop_
_entity_poly.entity_id
_entity_poly.type
_entity_poly.pdbx_seq_one_letter_code
_entity_poly.pdbx_strand_id
1 'polypeptide(L)'
;MHFLEKIVASEHLEARLAALPRPLVFTNGVFDILHRGHVVYLAAARALGGSLVLGLNSDASVRLLGKGPERPLNAQDDRAAVLAALESVSLVTLFE
;
A
#
# COMPACT_ATOMS: atom_id res chain seq x y z
N MET A 1 4.95 -10.85 -14.07
CA MET A 1 4.14 -9.65 -13.76
C MET A 1 4.97 -8.74 -12.87
N HIS A 2 5.63 -7.72 -13.43
CA HIS A 2 6.67 -6.94 -12.71
C HIS A 2 6.14 -6.12 -11.51
N PHE A 3 4.86 -5.75 -11.49
CA PHE A 3 4.34 -4.91 -10.41
C PHE A 3 4.26 -5.62 -9.05
N LEU A 4 4.19 -6.96 -9.01
CA LEU A 4 4.14 -7.72 -7.75
C LEU A 4 5.45 -7.58 -6.94
N GLU A 5 6.57 -7.27 -7.61
CA GLU A 5 7.86 -7.01 -6.95
C GLU A 5 7.84 -5.76 -6.06
N LYS A 6 6.80 -4.92 -6.17
CA LYS A 6 6.57 -3.78 -5.28
C LYS A 6 6.02 -4.20 -3.91
N ILE A 7 5.46 -5.42 -3.78
CA ILE A 7 5.00 -5.95 -2.51
C ILE A 7 6.23 -6.48 -1.77
N VAL A 8 6.50 -5.92 -0.60
CA VAL A 8 7.73 -6.18 0.15
C VAL A 8 7.38 -6.54 1.58
N ALA A 9 7.90 -7.68 2.02
CA ALA A 9 7.81 -8.12 3.41
C ALA A 9 8.68 -7.22 4.31
N SER A 10 8.28 -7.05 5.56
CA SER A 10 8.87 -6.07 6.48
C SER A 10 10.37 -6.30 6.69
N GLU A 11 10.83 -7.55 6.67
CA GLU A 11 12.23 -7.96 6.77
C GLU A 11 13.12 -7.47 5.62
N HIS A 12 12.53 -7.13 4.47
CA HIS A 12 13.26 -6.65 3.29
C HIS A 12 13.02 -5.16 3.02
N LEU A 13 12.18 -4.52 3.83
CA LEU A 13 11.73 -3.16 3.58
C LEU A 13 12.90 -2.17 3.61
N GLU A 14 13.80 -2.23 4.59
CA GLU A 14 14.91 -1.30 4.71
C GLU A 14 15.80 -1.27 3.44
N ALA A 15 16.20 -2.45 2.96
CA ALA A 15 16.99 -2.57 1.75
C ALA A 15 16.25 -2.02 0.52
N ARG A 16 14.94 -2.27 0.42
CA ARG A 16 14.12 -1.77 -0.69
C ARG A 16 13.91 -0.26 -0.61
N LEU A 17 13.76 0.32 0.58
CA LEU A 17 13.66 1.77 0.78
C LEU A 17 14.97 2.49 0.44
N ALA A 18 16.12 1.88 0.73
CA ALA A 18 17.43 2.45 0.40
C ALA A 18 17.63 2.64 -1.12
N ALA A 19 17.02 1.79 -1.95
CA ALA A 19 17.11 1.84 -3.40
C ALA A 19 16.12 2.83 -4.06
N LEU A 20 15.21 3.44 -3.30
CA LEU A 20 14.16 4.31 -3.86
C LEU A 20 14.60 5.78 -4.00
N PRO A 21 14.20 6.47 -5.08
CA PRO A 21 14.37 7.91 -5.20
C PRO A 21 13.75 8.69 -4.03
N ARG A 22 14.49 9.68 -3.52
CA ARG A 22 14.10 10.56 -2.43
C ARG A 22 13.45 11.87 -2.97
N PRO A 23 12.64 12.59 -2.16
CA PRO A 23 12.18 12.22 -0.82
C PRO A 23 11.16 11.07 -0.87
N LEU A 24 11.12 10.26 0.20
CA LEU A 24 10.11 9.22 0.34
C LEU A 24 8.83 9.85 0.88
N VAL A 25 7.71 9.55 0.23
CA VAL A 25 6.37 9.83 0.73
C VAL A 25 5.81 8.54 1.30
N PHE A 26 5.15 8.64 2.45
CA PHE A 26 4.50 7.50 3.09
C PHE A 26 3.02 7.81 3.33
N THR A 27 2.18 6.81 3.12
CA THR A 27 0.80 6.80 3.57
C THR A 27 0.39 5.38 3.94
N ASN A 28 -0.74 5.23 4.64
CA ASN A 28 -1.28 3.94 5.00
C ASN A 28 -2.81 3.89 4.87
N GLY A 29 -3.34 2.68 4.80
CA GLY A 29 -4.78 2.45 4.84
C GLY A 29 -5.18 1.03 4.49
N VAL A 30 -6.49 0.78 4.53
CA VAL A 30 -7.08 -0.54 4.23
C VAL A 30 -7.22 -0.77 2.72
N PHE A 31 -7.69 0.25 1.99
CA PHE A 31 -7.91 0.21 0.53
C PHE A 31 -8.70 -1.01 0.03
N ASP A 32 -9.78 -1.34 0.73
CA ASP A 32 -10.60 -2.54 0.46
C ASP A 32 -11.23 -2.53 -0.94
N ILE A 33 -11.90 -1.43 -1.29
CA ILE A 33 -12.45 -1.20 -2.64
C ILE A 33 -11.85 0.11 -3.14
N LEU A 34 -11.14 0.06 -4.27
CA LEU A 34 -10.63 1.27 -4.90
C LEU A 34 -11.73 2.04 -5.63
N HIS A 35 -11.64 3.36 -5.56
CA HIS A 35 -12.46 4.28 -6.33
C HIS A 35 -11.61 5.49 -6.74
N ARG A 36 -12.16 6.36 -7.60
CA ARG A 36 -11.47 7.56 -8.12
C ARG A 36 -10.75 8.37 -7.03
N GLY A 37 -11.41 8.58 -5.87
CA GLY A 37 -10.81 9.28 -4.74
C GLY A 37 -9.46 8.70 -4.29
N HIS A 38 -9.31 7.38 -4.18
CA HIS A 38 -8.06 6.74 -3.79
C HIS A 38 -6.96 6.93 -4.83
N VAL A 39 -7.24 6.74 -6.12
CA VAL A 39 -6.21 6.87 -7.16
C VAL A 39 -5.75 8.32 -7.32
N VAL A 40 -6.68 9.30 -7.24
CA VAL A 40 -6.32 10.73 -7.25
C VAL A 40 -5.49 11.08 -6.01
N TYR A 41 -5.89 10.58 -4.84
CA TYR A 41 -5.15 10.76 -3.60
C TYR A 41 -3.73 10.21 -3.67
N LEU A 42 -3.55 8.96 -4.13
CA LEU A 42 -2.24 8.31 -4.22
C LEU A 42 -1.34 8.97 -5.28
N ALA A 43 -1.91 9.41 -6.41
CA ALA A 43 -1.18 10.18 -7.41
C ALA A 43 -0.70 11.53 -6.85
N ALA A 44 -1.57 12.25 -6.13
CA ALA A 44 -1.20 13.50 -5.47
C ALA A 44 -0.13 13.28 -4.39
N ALA A 45 -0.23 12.22 -3.59
CA ALA A 45 0.78 11.85 -2.61
C ALA A 45 2.14 11.56 -3.29
N ARG A 46 2.15 10.80 -4.39
CA ARG A 46 3.38 10.54 -5.15
C ARG A 46 4.02 11.83 -5.66
N ALA A 47 3.24 12.80 -6.11
CA ALA A 47 3.79 14.07 -6.62
C ALA A 47 4.57 14.89 -5.57
N LEU A 48 4.42 14.59 -4.27
CA LEU A 48 5.17 15.24 -3.19
C LEU A 48 6.61 14.72 -3.04
N GLY A 49 7.01 13.67 -3.77
CA GLY A 49 8.36 13.13 -3.66
C GLY A 49 8.80 12.20 -4.78
N GLY A 50 9.99 11.62 -4.58
CA GLY A 50 10.61 10.72 -5.54
C GLY A 50 9.95 9.35 -5.58
N SER A 51 9.36 8.90 -4.46
CA SER A 51 8.73 7.59 -4.32
C SER A 51 7.56 7.61 -3.34
N LEU A 52 6.54 6.76 -3.57
CA LEU A 52 5.43 6.55 -2.64
C LEU A 52 5.47 5.13 -2.06
N VAL A 53 5.60 5.03 -0.75
CA VAL A 53 5.53 3.78 0.02
C VAL A 53 4.17 3.72 0.70
N LEU A 54 3.47 2.62 0.54
CA LEU A 54 2.14 2.41 1.10
C LEU A 54 2.18 1.31 2.16
N GLY A 55 1.84 1.67 3.40
CA GLY A 55 1.55 0.71 4.46
C GLY A 55 0.11 0.18 4.33
N LEU A 56 -0.05 -1.11 4.10
CA LEU A 56 -1.34 -1.77 3.96
C LEU A 56 -1.69 -2.50 5.26
N ASN A 57 -2.84 -2.21 5.84
CA ASN A 57 -3.33 -2.97 7.00
C ASN A 57 -3.53 -4.46 6.62
N SER A 58 -3.00 -5.36 7.46
CA SER A 58 -3.31 -6.79 7.40
C SER A 58 -4.79 -7.05 7.67
N ASP A 59 -5.28 -8.23 7.33
CA ASP A 59 -6.68 -8.59 7.62
C ASP A 59 -6.95 -8.62 9.14
N ALA A 60 -5.95 -8.98 9.95
CA ALA A 60 -6.04 -8.91 11.40
C ALA A 60 -6.13 -7.46 11.89
N SER A 61 -5.26 -6.58 11.37
CA SER A 61 -5.27 -5.14 11.67
C SER A 61 -6.63 -4.49 11.38
N VAL A 62 -7.21 -4.81 10.23
CA VAL A 62 -8.51 -4.26 9.81
C VAL A 62 -9.63 -4.66 10.78
N ARG A 63 -9.64 -5.90 11.26
CA ARG A 63 -10.67 -6.39 12.19
C ARG A 63 -10.61 -5.67 13.54
N LEU A 64 -9.43 -5.24 13.98
CA LEU A 64 -9.25 -4.45 15.20
C LEU A 64 -9.83 -3.03 15.10
N LEU A 65 -10.04 -2.50 13.89
CA LEU A 65 -10.57 -1.15 13.68
C LEU A 65 -12.10 -1.04 13.92
N GLY A 66 -12.78 -2.14 14.27
CA GLY A 66 -14.19 -2.12 14.66
C GLY A 66 -15.18 -1.78 13.54
N LYS A 67 -14.79 -1.92 12.27
CA LYS A 67 -15.60 -1.55 11.09
C LYS A 67 -16.61 -2.63 10.64
N GLY A 68 -16.96 -3.54 11.54
CA GLY A 68 -17.88 -4.65 11.31
C GLY A 68 -17.18 -5.98 10.98
N PRO A 69 -17.83 -7.13 11.28
CA PRO A 69 -17.21 -8.45 11.17
C PRO A 69 -16.92 -8.90 9.72
N GLU A 70 -17.64 -8.33 8.75
CA GLU A 70 -17.53 -8.66 7.33
C GLU A 70 -16.39 -7.91 6.62
N ARG A 71 -15.60 -7.10 7.34
CA ARG A 71 -14.46 -6.38 6.76
C ARG A 71 -13.12 -7.01 7.13
N PRO A 72 -12.13 -7.00 6.23
CA PRO A 72 -12.22 -6.50 4.84
C PRO A 72 -12.97 -7.47 3.91
N LEU A 73 -13.52 -6.94 2.82
CA LEU A 73 -14.18 -7.73 1.77
C LEU A 73 -13.15 -8.49 0.92
N ASN A 74 -12.01 -7.87 0.65
CA ASN A 74 -10.90 -8.48 -0.07
C ASN A 74 -9.75 -8.81 0.88
N ALA A 75 -9.14 -9.98 0.70
CA ALA A 75 -7.97 -10.39 1.46
C ALA A 75 -6.81 -9.41 1.25
N GLN A 76 -5.90 -9.34 2.23
CA GLN A 76 -4.77 -8.41 2.19
C GLN A 76 -3.89 -8.55 0.94
N ASP A 77 -3.73 -9.76 0.42
CA ASP A 77 -2.91 -10.03 -0.77
C ASP A 77 -3.56 -9.46 -2.05
N ASP A 78 -4.89 -9.56 -2.16
CA ASP A 78 -5.65 -8.98 -3.28
C ASP A 78 -5.56 -7.45 -3.24
N ARG A 79 -5.75 -6.86 -2.05
CA ARG A 79 -5.61 -5.42 -1.84
C ARG A 79 -4.18 -4.95 -2.17
N ALA A 80 -3.16 -5.70 -1.76
CA ALA A 80 -1.76 -5.40 -2.05
C ALA A 80 -1.46 -5.45 -3.55
N ALA A 81 -1.95 -6.47 -4.26
CA ALA A 81 -1.75 -6.63 -5.70
C ALA A 81 -2.38 -5.46 -6.48
N VAL A 82 -3.62 -5.07 -6.13
CA VAL A 82 -4.31 -3.95 -6.75
C VAL A 82 -3.55 -2.64 -6.54
N LEU A 83 -3.07 -2.38 -5.32
CA LEU A 83 -2.28 -1.18 -5.02
C LEU A 83 -0.92 -1.17 -5.70
N ALA A 84 -0.23 -2.32 -5.74
CA ALA A 84 1.06 -2.47 -6.41
C ALA A 84 0.94 -2.23 -7.93
N ALA A 85 -0.20 -2.58 -8.53
CA ALA A 85 -0.44 -2.32 -9.95
C ALA A 85 -0.57 -0.82 -10.30
N LEU A 86 -0.82 0.05 -9.33
CA LEU A 86 -0.92 1.50 -9.58
C LEU A 86 0.46 2.10 -9.90
N GLU A 87 0.49 2.96 -10.92
CA GLU A 87 1.71 3.67 -11.34
C GLU A 87 2.29 4.54 -10.22
N SER A 88 1.42 5.21 -9.44
CA SER A 88 1.84 6.11 -8.37
C SER A 88 2.57 5.40 -7.22
N VAL A 89 2.28 4.12 -7.00
CA VAL A 89 2.79 3.33 -5.86
C VAL A 89 4.15 2.72 -6.23
N SER A 90 5.17 3.00 -5.39
CA SER A 90 6.51 2.42 -5.53
C SER A 90 6.67 1.12 -4.75
N LEU A 91 6.15 1.06 -3.52
CA LEU A 91 6.19 -0.13 -2.67
C LEU A 91 4.90 -0.26 -1.86
N VAL A 92 4.52 -1.50 -1.58
CA VAL A 92 3.47 -1.87 -0.63
C VAL A 92 4.09 -2.77 0.43
N THR A 93 3.86 -2.44 1.71
CA THR A 93 4.28 -3.28 2.84
C THR A 93 3.09 -3.51 3.75
N LEU A 94 2.93 -4.74 4.23
CA LEU A 94 1.88 -5.09 5.19
C LEU A 94 2.30 -4.69 6.60
N PHE A 95 1.33 -4.31 7.43
CA PHE A 95 1.52 -4.13 8.87
C PHE A 95 0.27 -4.60 9.64
N GLU A 96 0.50 -5.04 10.87
CA GLU A 96 -0.52 -5.51 11.82
C GLU A 96 -1.11 -4.37 12.65
#